data_AF-A0A0N4X727-F1
#
_entry.id   AF-A0A0N4X727-F1
#
_cell.length_a   1.000
_cell.length_b   1.000
_cell.length_c   1.000
_cell.angle_alpha   90.00
_cell.angle_beta   90.00
_cell.angle_gamma   90.00
#
_symmetry.space_group_name_H-M   'P 1'
#
loop_
_entity.id
_entity.type
_entity.pdbx_description
1 polymer ?
#
loop_
_entity_poly.entity_id
_entity_poly.type
_entity_poly.pdbx_seq_one_letter_code
_entity_poly.pdbx_strand_id
1 'polypeptide(L)'
;LLPREKWGNCTSEWPSQLKCDLPYSAVNCDSKCKAYYFYSECGCSPFTYNIDNAYPTCSPFDTVRCIDEHIRPTSDGSDNYKIPKCKVCQVECQSIVYHAYNSYGQGFSNSALAWLQKKNSSWSKSHMRSNFLTINIFFRDMSYTEYVQVQGTSLTETLSDIGGNMGMFFGMSLITLVEVVLYLSKVGWITISKKRRDYMYQKETKEKEHEKQLEETVSGFRLFRNHKVGTIENGAVAAKLQALAEEKENSFPVRIPTFLS
;
A
#
# COMPACT_ATOMS: atom_id res chain seq x y z
N LEU A 1 -1.17 3.98 15.07
CA LEU A 1 -1.29 4.81 13.83
C LEU A 1 -0.48 4.17 12.71
N LEU A 2 -0.80 4.45 11.45
CA LEU A 2 -0.05 3.90 10.30
C LEU A 2 1.22 4.70 9.99
N PRO A 3 2.35 4.04 9.68
CA PRO A 3 3.56 4.70 9.23
C PRO A 3 3.40 5.25 7.80
N ARG A 4 4.31 6.13 7.38
CA ARG A 4 4.30 6.74 6.03
C ARG A 4 4.31 5.72 4.90
N GLU A 5 5.03 4.62 5.06
CA GLU A 5 5.07 3.51 4.10
C GLU A 5 3.70 2.87 3.84
N LYS A 6 2.78 3.02 4.81
CA LYS A 6 1.41 2.48 4.76
C LYS A 6 0.38 3.61 4.76
N TRP A 7 0.63 4.68 4.00
CA TRP A 7 -0.29 5.82 3.79
C TRP A 7 -0.64 6.64 5.06
N GLY A 8 0.11 6.50 6.16
CA GLY A 8 -0.07 7.32 7.37
C GLY A 8 0.99 8.42 7.53
N ASN A 9 1.07 9.02 8.72
CA ASN A 9 2.04 10.09 9.03
C ASN A 9 2.65 9.97 10.43
N CYS A 10 2.77 8.75 10.97
CA CYS A 10 3.49 8.53 12.22
C CYS A 10 4.95 8.09 11.99
N THR A 11 5.78 8.23 13.02
CA THR A 11 7.15 7.70 13.08
C THR A 11 7.41 7.01 14.42
N SER A 12 8.34 6.07 14.45
CA SER A 12 8.91 5.50 15.69
C SER A 12 10.39 5.83 15.87
N GLU A 13 10.96 6.54 14.90
CA GLU A 13 12.38 6.87 14.85
C GLU A 13 12.63 8.34 15.14
N TRP A 14 13.75 8.60 15.82
CA TRP A 14 14.22 9.95 16.07
C TRP A 14 14.74 10.60 14.79
N PRO A 15 14.46 11.90 14.57
CA PRO A 15 15.10 12.64 13.48
C PRO A 15 16.61 12.73 13.71
N SER A 16 17.38 12.71 12.62
CA SER A 16 18.84 12.59 12.63
C SER A 16 19.58 13.65 13.48
N GLN A 17 18.98 14.83 13.64
CA GLN A 17 19.54 15.97 14.37
C GLN A 17 19.27 15.93 15.89
N LEU A 18 18.26 15.18 16.35
CA LEU A 18 17.80 15.18 17.75
C LEU A 18 17.83 13.75 18.30
N LYS A 19 18.96 13.05 18.17
CA LYS A 19 19.10 11.71 18.73
C LYS A 19 19.02 11.74 20.26
N CYS A 20 18.37 10.72 20.82
CA CYS A 20 18.21 10.52 22.24
C CYS A 20 18.13 9.01 22.53
N ASP A 21 18.64 8.58 23.69
CA ASP A 21 18.60 7.18 24.11
C ASP A 21 17.20 6.75 24.60
N LEU A 22 16.33 7.72 24.90
CA LEU A 22 14.96 7.47 25.30
C LEU A 22 14.11 7.00 24.11
N PRO A 23 13.06 6.19 24.35
CA PRO A 23 12.13 5.82 23.29
C PRO A 23 11.48 7.07 22.69
N TYR A 24 11.27 7.02 21.36
CA TYR A 24 10.66 8.13 20.64
C TYR A 24 9.21 8.35 21.11
N SER A 25 8.90 9.58 21.46
CA SER A 25 7.54 10.10 21.57
C SER A 25 7.52 11.52 21.03
N ALA A 26 6.38 11.98 20.52
CA ALA A 26 6.26 13.35 20.04
C ALA A 26 6.58 14.36 21.15
N VAL A 27 6.21 14.05 22.40
CA VAL A 27 6.49 14.90 23.58
C VAL A 27 7.98 14.97 23.90
N ASN A 28 8.68 13.83 23.85
CA ASN A 28 10.12 13.78 24.08
C ASN A 28 10.87 14.52 22.97
N CYS A 29 10.45 14.34 21.70
CA CYS A 29 11.02 15.07 20.57
C CYS A 29 10.83 16.59 20.70
N ASP A 30 9.62 17.03 21.05
CA ASP A 30 9.33 18.45 21.26
C ASP A 30 10.16 19.04 22.41
N SER A 31 10.33 18.30 23.50
CA SER A 31 11.16 18.70 24.63
C SER A 31 12.64 18.84 24.24
N LYS A 32 13.17 17.86 23.48
CA LYS A 32 14.53 17.88 22.93
C LYS A 32 14.77 19.06 21.98
N CYS A 33 13.80 19.34 21.11
CA CYS A 33 13.88 20.44 20.18
C CYS A 33 13.84 21.80 20.90
N LYS A 34 13.03 21.95 21.95
CA LYS A 34 13.05 23.12 22.82
C LYS A 34 14.39 23.25 23.55
N ALA A 35 14.93 22.17 24.09
CA ALA A 35 16.24 22.16 24.74
C ALA A 35 17.35 22.63 23.79
N TYR A 36 17.34 22.14 22.54
CA TYR A 36 18.27 22.59 21.50
C TYR A 36 18.13 24.09 21.19
N TYR A 37 16.90 24.60 21.10
CA TYR A 37 16.67 26.03 20.86
C TYR A 37 17.19 26.92 22.01
N PHE A 38 16.92 26.54 23.26
CA PHE A 38 17.45 27.26 24.41
C PHE A 38 18.98 27.23 24.43
N TYR A 39 19.57 26.09 24.10
CA TYR A 39 21.02 25.96 23.99
C TYR A 39 21.60 26.82 22.85
N SER A 40 20.94 26.92 21.69
CA SER A 40 21.43 27.72 20.56
C SER A 40 21.37 29.22 20.80
N GLU A 41 20.31 29.71 21.44
CA GLU A 41 20.13 31.14 21.71
C GLU A 41 20.87 31.59 22.97
N CYS A 42 20.86 30.78 24.03
CA CYS A 42 21.27 31.19 25.38
C CYS A 42 22.42 30.37 25.97
N GLY A 43 22.91 29.34 25.25
CA GLY A 43 24.05 28.52 25.68
C GLY A 43 23.76 27.49 26.78
N CYS A 44 22.53 27.43 27.28
CA CYS A 44 22.08 26.47 28.29
C CYS A 44 20.64 26.03 28.02
N SER A 45 20.21 24.89 28.57
CA SER A 45 18.82 24.42 28.48
C SER A 45 18.15 24.39 29.85
N PRO A 46 16.88 24.82 29.98
CA PRO A 46 16.09 24.60 31.19
C PRO A 46 15.98 23.12 31.53
N PHE A 47 15.99 22.80 32.83
CA PHE A 47 15.84 21.43 33.33
C PHE A 47 14.56 20.74 32.84
N THR A 48 13.47 21.51 32.67
CA THR A 48 12.17 20.99 32.20
C THR A 48 12.21 20.41 30.79
N TYR A 49 13.12 20.88 29.93
CA TYR A 49 13.23 20.41 28.55
C TYR A 49 14.43 19.48 28.32
N ASN A 50 15.44 19.53 29.21
CA ASN A 50 16.68 18.78 29.11
C ASN A 50 16.51 17.33 29.59
N ILE A 51 15.65 16.57 28.90
CA ILE A 51 15.23 15.21 29.30
C ILE A 51 16.37 14.19 29.39
N ASP A 52 17.46 14.39 28.65
CA ASP A 52 18.61 13.50 28.59
C ASP A 52 19.91 14.15 29.07
N ASN A 53 19.82 15.33 29.68
CA ASN A 53 20.97 16.11 30.14
C ASN A 53 22.05 16.33 29.07
N ALA A 54 21.69 16.39 27.79
CA ALA A 54 22.64 16.59 26.69
C ALA A 54 23.28 17.99 26.68
N TYR A 55 22.62 18.97 27.29
CA TYR A 55 23.07 20.37 27.35
C TYR A 55 23.32 20.80 28.80
N PRO A 56 24.14 21.84 29.05
CA PRO A 56 24.29 22.39 30.40
C PRO A 56 22.97 22.99 30.89
N THR A 57 22.61 22.68 32.12
CA THR A 57 21.36 23.15 32.75
C THR A 57 21.45 24.63 33.11
N CYS A 58 20.46 25.43 32.69
CA CYS A 58 20.37 26.85 33.04
C CYS A 58 20.06 27.06 34.53
N SER A 59 20.55 28.18 35.11
CA SER A 59 20.01 28.67 36.37
C SER A 59 18.59 29.25 36.18
N PRO A 60 17.78 29.36 37.25
CA PRO A 60 16.47 30.03 37.15
C PRO A 60 16.58 31.46 36.61
N PHE A 61 17.65 32.17 36.99
CA PHE A 61 17.90 33.54 36.52
C PHE A 61 18.22 33.58 35.02
N ASP A 62 19.13 32.72 34.55
CA ASP A 62 19.49 32.66 33.12
C ASP A 62 18.31 32.23 32.25
N THR A 63 17.48 31.32 32.76
CA THR A 63 16.26 30.86 32.07
C THR A 63 15.29 32.01 31.85
N VAL A 64 14.99 32.79 32.89
CA VAL A 64 14.08 33.94 32.78
C VAL A 64 14.66 35.00 31.85
N ARG A 65 15.94 35.34 31.99
CA ARG A 65 16.62 36.30 31.11
C ARG A 65 16.53 35.88 29.64
N CYS A 66 16.85 34.62 29.34
CA CYS A 66 16.76 34.06 28.00
C CYS A 66 15.34 34.15 27.41
N ILE A 67 14.32 33.84 28.22
CA ILE A 67 12.93 33.93 27.79
C ILE A 67 12.55 35.38 27.49
N ASP A 68 12.91 36.31 28.36
CA ASP A 68 12.58 37.73 28.17
C ASP A 68 13.31 38.35 26.97
N GLU A 69 14.54 37.91 26.66
CA GLU A 69 15.33 38.42 25.54
C GLU A 69 14.91 37.80 24.18
N HIS A 70 14.64 36.49 24.11
CA HIS A 70 14.47 35.77 22.84
C HIS A 70 13.07 35.21 22.59
N ILE A 71 12.26 34.98 23.63
CA ILE A 71 10.97 34.26 23.51
C ILE A 71 9.78 35.20 23.75
N ARG A 72 9.94 36.26 24.56
CA ARG A 72 8.95 37.29 24.77
C ARG A 72 9.24 38.49 23.85
N PRO A 73 8.57 38.60 22.68
CA PRO A 73 8.74 39.78 21.84
C PRO A 73 8.27 41.03 22.58
N THR A 74 9.08 42.08 22.56
CA THR A 74 8.79 43.37 23.22
C THR A 74 7.74 44.22 22.47
N SER A 75 7.07 43.66 21.45
CA SER A 75 6.15 44.42 20.59
C SER A 75 4.68 44.18 20.94
N ASP A 76 4.02 45.28 21.32
CA ASP A 76 2.57 45.51 21.25
C ASP A 76 1.67 44.74 22.22
N GLY A 77 1.88 44.93 23.52
CA GLY A 77 0.85 44.83 24.57
C GLY A 77 0.11 43.49 24.70
N SER A 78 0.61 42.45 24.04
CA SER A 78 0.06 41.11 24.01
C SER A 78 1.19 40.14 24.36
N ASP A 79 1.03 39.42 25.47
CA ASP A 79 1.98 38.42 25.97
C ASP A 79 2.00 37.19 25.04
N ASN A 80 2.61 37.35 23.86
CA ASN A 80 2.73 36.30 22.87
C ASN A 80 4.09 35.62 22.99
N TYR A 81 4.17 34.55 23.80
CA TYR A 81 5.37 33.73 23.89
C TYR A 81 5.64 33.02 22.55
N LYS A 82 6.72 33.42 21.86
CA LYS A 82 7.13 32.84 20.58
C LYS A 82 8.02 31.62 20.83
N ILE A 83 7.44 30.59 21.43
CA ILE A 83 8.12 29.31 21.63
C ILE A 83 8.30 28.63 20.25
N PRO A 84 9.49 28.08 19.94
CA PRO A 84 9.74 27.41 18.68
C PRO A 84 8.76 26.25 18.44
N LYS A 85 8.13 26.23 17.26
CA LYS A 85 7.29 25.10 16.83
C LYS A 85 8.16 24.05 16.15
N CYS A 86 8.31 22.90 16.78
CA CYS A 86 9.14 21.80 16.30
C CYS A 86 8.45 20.99 15.20
N LYS A 87 8.49 21.49 13.96
CA LYS A 87 7.84 20.84 12.78
C LYS A 87 8.43 19.46 12.43
N VAL A 88 9.66 19.18 12.89
CA VAL A 88 10.38 17.93 12.62
C VAL A 88 9.77 16.77 13.40
N CYS A 89 9.21 17.05 14.59
CA CYS A 89 8.60 16.03 15.45
C CYS A 89 7.26 15.58 14.88
N GLN A 90 7.16 14.31 14.51
CA GLN A 90 5.93 13.67 14.06
C GLN A 90 5.28 12.90 15.21
N VAL A 91 3.99 12.56 15.06
CA VAL A 91 3.28 11.73 16.04
C VAL A 91 3.86 10.32 16.10
N GLU A 92 3.93 9.74 17.29
CA GLU A 92 4.36 8.35 17.46
C GLU A 92 3.37 7.35 16.85
N CYS A 93 3.88 6.24 16.30
CA CYS A 93 3.02 5.20 15.73
C CYS A 93 2.28 4.38 16.80
N GLN A 94 2.93 4.19 17.95
CA GLN A 94 2.39 3.48 19.10
C GLN A 94 2.33 4.43 20.28
N SER A 95 1.13 4.74 20.73
CA SER A 95 0.89 5.63 21.88
C SER A 95 0.00 4.90 22.89
N ILE A 96 0.32 5.02 24.17
CA ILE A 96 -0.52 4.53 25.27
C ILE A 96 -1.05 5.74 26.01
N VAL A 97 -2.38 5.82 26.14
CA VAL A 97 -3.06 6.93 26.82
C VAL A 97 -3.84 6.37 28.00
N TYR A 98 -3.59 6.92 29.20
CA TYR A 98 -4.33 6.57 30.40
C TYR A 98 -5.36 7.65 30.71
N HIS A 99 -6.63 7.31 30.60
CA HIS A 99 -7.73 8.19 31.02
C HIS A 99 -7.97 8.02 32.52
N ALA A 100 -7.68 9.06 33.29
CA ALA A 100 -7.90 9.08 34.73
C ALA A 100 -9.29 9.66 35.07
N TYR A 101 -10.02 8.97 35.95
CA TYR A 101 -11.28 9.44 36.51
C TYR A 101 -11.13 9.52 38.02
N ASN A 102 -11.39 10.70 38.58
CA ASN A 102 -11.20 10.94 40.00
C ASN A 102 -12.52 10.75 40.75
N SER A 103 -12.46 10.00 41.85
CA SER A 103 -13.50 9.96 42.87
C SER A 103 -12.91 10.40 44.20
N TYR A 104 -13.68 11.19 44.95
CA TYR A 104 -13.24 11.75 46.22
C TYR A 104 -14.06 11.15 47.36
N GLY A 105 -13.37 10.58 48.34
CA GLY A 105 -13.95 10.16 49.61
C GLY A 105 -13.80 11.25 50.67
N GLN A 106 -14.73 11.29 51.62
CA GLN A 106 -14.58 12.13 52.80
C GLN A 106 -13.55 11.47 53.73
N GLY A 107 -12.38 12.11 53.90
CA GLY A 107 -11.11 11.59 54.42
C GLY A 107 -11.10 10.45 55.46
N PHE A 108 -10.30 10.57 56.52
CA PHE A 108 -10.20 9.49 57.51
C PHE A 108 -11.36 9.53 58.51
N SER A 109 -11.93 8.36 58.79
CA SER A 109 -12.93 8.22 59.87
C SER A 109 -12.30 8.50 61.24
N ASN A 110 -13.13 8.88 62.23
CA ASN A 110 -12.66 9.13 63.59
C ASN A 110 -11.95 7.92 64.21
N SER A 111 -12.42 6.71 63.89
CA SER A 111 -11.81 5.45 64.34
C SER A 111 -10.44 5.23 63.69
N ALA A 112 -10.30 5.50 62.39
CA ALA A 112 -9.02 5.42 61.70
C ALA A 112 -8.01 6.43 62.27
N LEU A 113 -8.44 7.67 62.53
CA LEU A 113 -7.60 8.69 63.17
C LEU A 113 -7.17 8.29 64.59
N ALA A 114 -8.08 7.70 65.39
CA ALA A 114 -7.75 7.22 66.73
C ALA A 114 -6.74 6.05 66.68
N TRP A 115 -6.88 5.15 65.70
CA TRP A 115 -5.92 4.06 65.48
C TRP A 115 -4.54 4.59 65.07
N LEU A 116 -4.48 5.56 64.14
CA LEU A 116 -3.24 6.22 63.72
C LEU A 116 -2.56 6.96 64.89
N GLN A 117 -3.34 7.65 65.71
CA GLN A 117 -2.83 8.33 66.91
C GLN A 117 -2.28 7.35 67.95
N LYS A 118 -2.85 6.14 68.06
CA LYS A 118 -2.33 5.07 68.94
C LYS A 118 -0.98 4.53 68.43
N LYS A 119 -0.79 4.48 67.10
CA LYS A 119 0.48 4.09 66.47
C LYS A 119 1.57 5.14 66.66
N ASN A 120 1.22 6.42 66.56
CA ASN A 120 2.15 7.52 66.79
C ASN A 120 1.46 8.65 67.57
N SER A 121 1.87 8.82 68.83
CA SER A 121 1.30 9.80 69.74
C SER A 121 1.61 11.25 69.39
N SER A 122 2.60 11.50 68.52
CA SER A 122 2.94 12.85 68.04
C SER A 122 1.94 13.40 67.02
N TRP A 123 1.10 12.55 66.41
CA TRP A 123 0.15 12.97 65.39
C TRP A 123 -1.18 13.40 66.03
N SER A 124 -1.45 14.71 66.01
CA SER A 124 -2.76 15.23 66.44
C SER A 124 -3.83 14.95 65.38
N LYS A 125 -5.09 14.76 65.81
CA LYS A 125 -6.22 14.54 64.88
C LYS A 125 -6.41 15.69 63.88
N SER A 126 -6.15 16.92 64.30
CA SER A 126 -6.24 18.11 63.43
C SER A 126 -5.14 18.10 62.36
N HIS A 127 -3.91 17.75 62.76
CA HIS A 127 -2.77 17.65 61.85
C HIS A 127 -2.99 16.55 60.80
N MET A 128 -3.46 15.37 61.22
CA MET A 128 -3.76 14.27 60.29
C MET A 128 -4.84 14.65 59.28
N ARG A 129 -5.90 15.36 59.69
CA ARG A 129 -6.96 15.80 58.76
C ARG A 129 -6.51 16.79 57.70
N SER A 130 -5.52 17.62 58.01
CA SER A 130 -5.03 18.67 57.11
C SER A 130 -3.87 18.23 56.22
N ASN A 131 -3.10 17.20 56.64
CA ASN A 131 -1.86 16.82 55.97
C ASN A 131 -1.88 15.42 55.36
N PHE A 132 -2.73 14.51 55.84
CA PHE A 132 -2.72 13.13 55.35
C PHE A 132 -3.70 12.96 54.19
N LEU A 133 -3.23 12.33 53.12
CA LEU A 133 -4.01 11.97 51.94
C LEU A 133 -3.78 10.49 51.61
N THR A 134 -4.85 9.79 51.23
CA THR A 134 -4.76 8.46 50.65
C THR A 134 -5.17 8.53 49.19
N ILE A 135 -4.29 8.07 48.31
CA ILE A 135 -4.54 7.96 46.87
C ILE A 135 -4.58 6.49 46.53
N ASN A 136 -5.69 6.03 45.96
CA ASN A 136 -5.83 4.67 45.45
C ASN A 136 -5.84 4.73 43.93
N ILE A 137 -4.80 4.15 43.30
CA ILE A 137 -4.69 4.06 41.84
C ILE A 137 -5.05 2.63 41.44
N PHE A 138 -6.07 2.49 40.62
CA PHE A 138 -6.54 1.19 40.13
C PHE A 138 -7.06 1.30 38.70
N PHE A 139 -7.04 0.20 37.97
CA PHE A 139 -7.69 0.12 36.67
C PHE A 139 -9.20 -0.01 36.89
N ARG A 140 -9.97 0.85 36.22
CA ARG A 140 -11.43 0.83 36.31
C ARG A 140 -12.02 -0.47 35.76
N ASP A 141 -11.43 -0.94 34.65
CA ASP A 141 -11.91 -2.09 33.87
C ASP A 141 -10.74 -3.08 33.66
N MET A 142 -11.03 -4.37 33.52
CA MET A 142 -10.02 -5.41 33.21
C MET A 142 -9.66 -5.50 31.73
N SER A 143 -10.31 -4.71 30.89
CA SER A 143 -10.06 -4.61 29.45
C SER A 143 -9.49 -3.24 29.10
N TYR A 144 -8.77 -3.16 27.98
CA TYR A 144 -8.29 -1.91 27.39
C TYR A 144 -8.91 -1.70 26.02
N THR A 145 -9.03 -0.44 25.60
CA THR A 145 -9.48 -0.08 24.27
C THR A 145 -8.27 0.16 23.38
N GLU A 146 -8.21 -0.55 22.25
CA GLU A 146 -7.16 -0.38 21.26
C GLU A 146 -7.71 0.33 20.01
N TYR A 147 -7.01 1.37 19.56
CA TYR A 147 -7.32 2.08 18.31
C TYR A 147 -6.24 1.79 17.27
N VAL A 148 -6.55 0.88 16.33
CA VAL A 148 -5.66 0.55 15.22
C VAL A 148 -6.17 1.19 13.94
N GLN A 149 -5.30 1.96 13.29
CA GLN A 149 -5.58 2.46 11.95
C GLN A 149 -5.17 1.39 10.94
N VAL A 150 -6.11 0.95 10.11
CA VAL A 150 -5.89 -0.04 9.06
C VAL A 150 -6.11 0.60 7.68
N GLN A 151 -5.49 0.04 6.65
CA GLN A 151 -5.70 0.49 5.28
C GLN A 151 -7.15 0.18 4.87
N GLY A 152 -7.89 1.19 4.40
CA GLY A 152 -9.32 1.05 4.09
C GLY A 152 -9.63 0.21 2.86
N THR A 153 -8.71 0.17 1.88
CA THR A 153 -8.83 -0.74 0.73
C THR A 153 -7.44 -1.12 0.22
N SER A 154 -7.22 -2.41 0.10
CA SER A 154 -6.02 -2.99 -0.51
C SER A 154 -6.15 -3.07 -2.03
N LEU A 155 -5.02 -3.11 -2.74
CA LEU A 155 -5.03 -3.31 -4.20
C LEU A 155 -5.76 -4.60 -4.58
N THR A 156 -5.61 -5.65 -3.78
CA THR A 156 -6.29 -6.93 -3.96
C THR A 156 -7.81 -6.82 -3.84
N GLU A 157 -8.32 -6.06 -2.86
CA GLU A 157 -9.76 -5.80 -2.74
C GLU A 157 -10.27 -5.00 -3.92
N THR A 158 -9.55 -3.94 -4.34
CA THR A 158 -9.99 -3.15 -5.52
C THR A 158 -10.06 -4.00 -6.80
N LEU A 159 -9.09 -4.89 -7.02
CA LEU A 159 -9.09 -5.80 -8.17
C LEU A 159 -10.20 -6.85 -8.06
N SER A 160 -10.48 -7.31 -6.84
CA SER A 160 -11.60 -8.23 -6.57
C SER A 160 -12.94 -7.57 -6.86
N ASP A 161 -13.14 -6.32 -6.46
CA ASP A 161 -14.38 -5.56 -6.72
C ASP A 161 -14.57 -5.29 -8.22
N ILE A 162 -13.51 -4.94 -8.93
CA ILE A 162 -13.55 -4.76 -10.39
C ILE A 162 -13.89 -6.09 -11.08
N GLY A 163 -13.18 -7.17 -10.72
CA GLY A 163 -13.40 -8.49 -11.29
C GLY A 163 -14.81 -9.04 -11.00
N GLY A 164 -15.30 -8.85 -9.78
CA GLY A 164 -16.66 -9.22 -9.37
C GLY A 164 -17.72 -8.49 -10.19
N ASN A 165 -17.57 -7.17 -10.35
CA ASN A 165 -18.48 -6.37 -11.18
C ASN A 165 -18.42 -6.80 -12.66
N MET A 166 -17.23 -7.03 -13.21
CA MET A 166 -17.08 -7.49 -14.60
C MET A 166 -17.69 -8.89 -14.83
N GLY A 167 -17.49 -9.81 -13.89
CA GLY A 167 -18.08 -11.15 -13.96
C GLY A 167 -19.61 -11.13 -13.83
N MET A 168 -20.15 -10.28 -12.95
CA MET A 168 -21.60 -10.16 -12.75
C MET A 168 -22.32 -9.50 -13.92
N PHE A 169 -21.80 -8.38 -14.45
CA PHE A 169 -22.50 -7.61 -15.49
C PHE A 169 -22.23 -8.11 -16.91
N PHE A 170 -20.99 -8.54 -17.21
CA PHE A 170 -20.61 -8.95 -18.57
C PHE A 170 -20.49 -10.48 -18.72
N GLY A 171 -20.58 -11.25 -17.64
CA GLY A 171 -20.24 -12.68 -17.67
C GLY A 171 -18.76 -12.92 -18.03
N MET A 172 -17.92 -11.88 -17.93
CA MET A 172 -16.54 -11.92 -18.37
C MET A 172 -15.69 -12.63 -17.31
N SER A 173 -14.91 -13.62 -17.73
CA SER A 173 -13.92 -14.31 -16.91
C SER A 173 -12.50 -13.85 -17.25
N LEU A 174 -11.54 -14.16 -16.38
CA LEU A 174 -10.11 -13.93 -16.67
C LEU A 174 -9.66 -14.59 -17.98
N ILE A 175 -10.24 -15.76 -18.31
CA ILE A 175 -9.95 -16.48 -19.56
C ILE A 175 -10.39 -15.65 -20.77
N THR A 176 -11.62 -15.13 -20.74
CA THR A 176 -12.14 -14.28 -21.83
C THR A 176 -11.33 -12.99 -21.99
N LEU A 177 -10.81 -12.41 -20.90
CA LEU A 177 -9.95 -11.23 -20.96
C LEU A 177 -8.61 -11.56 -21.66
N VAL A 178 -7.99 -12.69 -21.31
CA VAL A 178 -6.73 -13.14 -21.95
C VAL A 178 -6.94 -13.39 -23.45
N GLU A 179 -8.06 -14.01 -23.84
CA GLU A 179 -8.40 -14.25 -25.25
C GLU A 179 -8.51 -12.95 -26.05
N VAL A 180 -9.20 -11.94 -25.51
CA VAL A 180 -9.30 -10.61 -26.14
C VAL A 180 -7.93 -9.96 -26.28
N VAL A 181 -7.06 -10.03 -25.27
CA VAL A 181 -5.70 -9.46 -25.34
C VAL A 181 -4.85 -10.18 -26.38
N LEU A 182 -4.95 -11.50 -26.49
CA LEU A 182 -4.26 -12.29 -27.52
C LEU A 182 -4.78 -11.95 -28.92
N TYR A 183 -6.09 -11.78 -29.08
CA TYR A 183 -6.68 -11.34 -30.34
C TYR A 183 -6.19 -9.95 -30.74
N LEU A 184 -6.26 -8.98 -29.81
CA LEU A 184 -5.82 -7.60 -30.06
C LEU A 184 -4.32 -7.50 -30.35
N SER A 185 -3.48 -8.26 -29.63
CA SER A 185 -2.04 -8.29 -29.90
C SER A 185 -1.72 -8.92 -31.26
N LYS A 186 -2.45 -9.97 -31.67
CA LYS A 186 -2.32 -10.56 -33.00
C LYS A 186 -2.74 -9.59 -34.11
N VAL A 187 -3.87 -8.90 -33.94
CA VAL A 187 -4.34 -7.88 -34.88
C VAL A 187 -3.37 -6.70 -34.92
N GLY A 188 -2.90 -6.22 -33.77
CA GLY A 188 -1.89 -5.17 -33.64
C GLY A 188 -0.56 -5.53 -34.32
N TRP A 189 -0.11 -6.77 -34.15
CA TRP A 189 1.10 -7.27 -34.80
C TRP A 189 0.96 -7.33 -36.33
N ILE A 190 -0.23 -7.70 -36.82
CA ILE A 190 -0.56 -7.70 -38.26
C ILE A 190 -0.65 -6.27 -38.81
N THR A 191 -1.24 -5.32 -38.07
CA THR A 191 -1.37 -3.93 -38.50
C THR A 191 -0.04 -3.18 -38.45
N ILE A 192 0.86 -3.48 -37.51
CA ILE A 192 2.19 -2.83 -37.43
C ILE A 192 3.18 -3.43 -38.43
N SER A 193 3.16 -4.74 -38.67
CA SER A 193 4.09 -5.38 -39.60
C SER A 193 3.67 -5.18 -41.05
N LYS A 194 4.18 -4.11 -41.71
CA LYS A 194 4.04 -3.90 -43.16
C LYS A 194 4.43 -5.15 -43.98
N LYS A 195 5.48 -5.86 -43.53
CA LYS A 195 6.01 -7.08 -44.17
C LYS A 195 5.04 -8.26 -44.16
N ARG A 196 4.13 -8.38 -43.18
CA ARG A 196 3.08 -9.42 -43.18
C ARG A 196 1.82 -9.01 -43.97
N ARG A 197 1.48 -7.71 -44.02
CA ARG A 197 0.42 -7.21 -44.89
C ARG A 197 0.72 -7.51 -46.36
N ASP A 198 1.95 -7.27 -46.78
CA ASP A 198 2.41 -7.59 -48.15
C ASP A 198 2.44 -9.10 -48.40
N TYR A 199 2.79 -9.92 -47.41
CA TYR A 199 2.74 -11.39 -47.52
C TYR A 199 1.32 -11.93 -47.69
N MET A 200 0.35 -11.44 -46.90
CA MET A 200 -1.06 -11.85 -47.04
C MET A 200 -1.64 -11.40 -48.38
N TYR A 201 -1.34 -10.17 -48.83
CA TYR A 201 -1.79 -9.67 -50.14
C TYR A 201 -1.20 -10.47 -51.31
N GLN A 202 0.11 -10.77 -51.27
CA GLN A 202 0.76 -11.59 -52.31
C GLN A 202 0.28 -13.04 -52.32
N LYS A 203 -0.08 -13.61 -51.15
CA LYS A 203 -0.64 -14.96 -51.07
C LYS A 203 -2.03 -15.00 -51.73
N GLU A 204 -2.89 -14.03 -51.44
CA GLU A 204 -4.23 -13.94 -52.03
C GLU A 204 -4.18 -13.75 -53.56
N THR A 205 -3.22 -12.98 -54.08
CA THR A 205 -3.02 -12.85 -55.53
C THR A 205 -2.54 -14.14 -56.17
N LYS A 206 -1.64 -14.89 -55.51
CA LYS A 206 -1.15 -16.18 -56.01
C LYS A 206 -2.22 -17.27 -56.01
N GLU A 207 -3.08 -17.32 -54.99
CA GLU A 207 -4.21 -18.25 -54.95
C GLU A 207 -5.20 -17.98 -56.08
N LYS A 208 -5.57 -16.70 -56.33
CA LYS A 208 -6.45 -16.31 -57.45
C LYS A 208 -5.86 -16.64 -58.82
N GLU A 209 -4.54 -16.54 -58.96
CA GLU A 209 -3.86 -16.88 -60.21
C GLU A 209 -3.77 -18.40 -60.43
N HIS A 210 -3.58 -19.16 -59.35
CA HIS A 210 -3.65 -20.63 -59.39
C HIS A 210 -5.05 -21.13 -59.75
N GLU A 211 -6.10 -20.51 -59.22
CA GLU A 211 -7.49 -20.83 -59.59
C GLU A 211 -7.76 -20.59 -61.08
N LYS A 212 -7.32 -19.45 -61.63
CA LYS A 212 -7.45 -19.16 -63.07
C LYS A 212 -6.68 -20.14 -63.95
N GLN A 213 -5.44 -20.47 -63.60
CA GLN A 213 -4.66 -21.46 -64.35
C GLN A 213 -5.30 -22.85 -64.30
N LEU A 214 -5.92 -23.21 -63.17
CA LEU A 214 -6.67 -24.46 -63.05
C LEU A 214 -7.91 -24.44 -63.97
N GLU A 215 -8.66 -23.33 -64.01
CA GLU A 215 -9.81 -23.15 -64.91
C GLU A 215 -9.41 -23.21 -66.40
N GLU A 216 -8.30 -22.57 -66.78
CA GLU A 216 -7.76 -22.61 -68.14
C GLU A 216 -7.30 -24.02 -68.52
N THR A 217 -6.61 -24.73 -67.61
CA THR A 217 -6.16 -26.10 -67.84
C THR A 217 -7.34 -27.06 -68.00
N VAL A 218 -8.37 -26.93 -67.16
CA VAL A 218 -9.62 -27.73 -67.26
C VAL A 218 -10.35 -27.43 -68.57
N SER A 219 -10.39 -26.16 -68.98
CA SER A 219 -11.02 -25.74 -70.25
C SER A 219 -10.25 -26.24 -71.47
N GLY A 220 -8.92 -26.19 -71.44
CA GLY A 220 -8.04 -26.76 -72.46
C GLY A 220 -8.20 -28.28 -72.58
N PHE A 221 -8.24 -29.00 -71.45
CA PHE A 221 -8.52 -30.43 -71.45
C PHE A 221 -9.91 -30.76 -72.01
N ARG A 222 -10.95 -29.95 -71.75
CA ARG A 222 -12.28 -30.10 -72.37
C ARG A 222 -12.24 -29.90 -73.88
N LEU A 223 -11.48 -28.92 -74.37
CA LEU A 223 -11.25 -28.67 -75.80
C LEU A 223 -10.51 -29.84 -76.47
N PHE A 224 -9.43 -30.33 -75.88
CA PHE A 224 -8.71 -31.51 -76.38
C PHE A 224 -9.56 -32.78 -76.32
N ARG A 225 -10.41 -32.94 -75.29
CA ARG A 225 -11.37 -34.05 -75.23
C ARG A 225 -12.38 -33.98 -76.37
N ASN A 226 -12.89 -32.80 -76.71
CA ASN A 226 -13.79 -32.63 -77.85
C ASN A 226 -13.07 -32.83 -79.19
N HIS A 227 -11.78 -32.50 -79.29
CA HIS A 227 -11.01 -32.71 -80.51
C HIS A 227 -10.56 -34.17 -80.71
N LYS A 228 -10.42 -34.94 -79.62
CA LYS A 228 -10.13 -36.39 -79.64
C LYS A 228 -11.39 -37.27 -79.73
N VAL A 229 -12.55 -36.66 -79.99
CA VAL A 229 -13.79 -37.37 -80.38
C VAL A 229 -13.96 -37.37 -81.91
N GLY A 230 -12.93 -36.97 -82.66
CA GLY A 230 -12.87 -37.06 -84.12
C GLY A 230 -12.15 -38.27 -84.69
N THR A 231 -11.48 -39.11 -83.90
CA THR A 231 -10.85 -40.33 -84.43
C THR A 231 -10.52 -41.36 -83.35
N ILE A 232 -11.04 -42.57 -83.58
CA ILE A 232 -10.65 -43.90 -83.05
C ILE A 232 -11.33 -44.38 -81.75
N GLU A 233 -12.08 -45.46 -81.97
CA GLU A 233 -12.72 -46.42 -81.09
C GLU A 233 -11.91 -46.98 -79.90
N ASN A 234 -12.68 -47.53 -78.95
CA ASN A 234 -12.39 -48.65 -78.02
C ASN A 234 -11.75 -48.35 -76.64
N GLY A 235 -12.65 -48.31 -75.65
CA GLY A 235 -12.59 -49.05 -74.38
C GLY A 235 -11.24 -49.35 -73.73
N ALA A 236 -10.65 -48.41 -73.00
CA ALA A 236 -9.58 -48.72 -72.04
C ALA A 236 -9.35 -47.67 -70.92
N VAL A 237 -10.22 -46.66 -70.74
CA VAL A 237 -9.92 -45.54 -69.83
C VAL A 237 -10.76 -45.58 -68.53
N ALA A 238 -11.86 -46.32 -68.51
CA ALA A 238 -12.71 -46.43 -67.30
C ALA A 238 -12.04 -47.23 -66.16
N ALA A 239 -11.12 -48.14 -66.47
CA ALA A 239 -10.49 -49.00 -65.47
C ALA A 239 -9.32 -48.34 -64.71
N LYS A 240 -8.76 -47.22 -65.21
CA LYS A 240 -7.56 -46.59 -64.61
C LYS A 240 -7.85 -45.47 -63.62
N LEU A 241 -9.10 -44.99 -63.55
CA LEU A 241 -9.53 -43.95 -62.60
C LEU A 241 -9.99 -44.52 -61.25
N GLN A 242 -10.30 -45.81 -61.15
CA GLN A 242 -10.64 -46.45 -59.88
C GLN A 242 -9.41 -46.90 -59.06
N ALA A 243 -8.25 -47.11 -59.70
CA ALA A 243 -7.05 -47.60 -59.00
C ALA A 243 -6.22 -46.51 -58.28
N LEU A 244 -6.50 -45.22 -58.49
CA LEU A 244 -5.77 -44.12 -57.83
C LEU A 244 -6.52 -43.52 -56.62
N ALA A 245 -7.75 -43.99 -56.35
CA ALA A 245 -8.53 -43.55 -55.20
C ALA A 245 -8.21 -44.31 -53.90
N GLU A 246 -7.50 -45.45 -53.98
CA GLU A 246 -7.21 -46.31 -52.82
C GLU A 246 -5.79 -46.13 -52.24
N GLU A 247 -4.92 -45.29 -52.81
CA GLU A 247 -3.52 -45.12 -52.35
C GLU A 247 -3.25 -43.81 -51.58
N LYS A 248 -4.27 -43.15 -51.04
CA LYS A 248 -4.11 -41.93 -50.22
C LYS A 248 -4.74 -41.97 -48.83
N GLU A 249 -4.99 -43.17 -48.30
CA GLU A 249 -5.49 -43.36 -46.93
C GLU A 249 -4.42 -43.83 -45.92
N ASN A 250 -3.13 -43.81 -46.28
CA ASN A 250 -2.05 -44.18 -45.36
C ASN A 250 -0.82 -43.27 -45.49
N SER A 251 -0.94 -41.99 -45.11
CA SER A 251 0.21 -41.20 -44.65
C SER A 251 -0.24 -39.88 -44.01
N PHE A 252 -0.49 -39.89 -42.69
CA PHE A 252 -0.34 -38.70 -41.84
C PHE A 252 -0.22 -39.13 -40.35
N PRO A 253 0.96 -39.02 -39.72
CA PRO A 253 1.05 -39.00 -38.26
C PRO A 253 0.78 -37.58 -37.76
N VAL A 254 -0.32 -37.37 -37.05
CA VAL A 254 -0.57 -36.15 -36.29
C VAL A 254 0.16 -36.25 -34.96
N ARG A 255 1.30 -35.54 -34.84
CA ARG A 255 2.05 -35.39 -33.60
C ARG A 255 1.47 -34.22 -32.80
N ILE A 256 0.78 -34.53 -31.71
CA ILE A 256 0.29 -33.60 -30.69
C ILE A 256 1.49 -33.14 -29.84
N PRO A 257 1.73 -31.83 -29.63
CA PRO A 257 2.55 -31.38 -28.53
C PRO A 257 1.66 -31.10 -27.31
N THR A 258 1.73 -32.01 -26.34
CA THR A 258 1.44 -31.74 -24.93
C THR A 258 2.42 -30.68 -24.43
N PHE A 259 1.92 -29.55 -23.93
CA PHE A 259 2.66 -28.68 -23.02
C PHE A 259 1.84 -28.55 -21.73
N LEU A 260 2.34 -29.23 -20.71
CA LEU A 260 2.03 -29.05 -19.30
C LEU A 260 3.18 -28.23 -18.73
N SER A 261 2.88 -27.03 -18.25
CA SER A 261 3.39 -26.39 -17.03
C SER A 261 2.61 -25.11 -16.79
#